data_AF-A0A397FJZ6-F1
#
_entry.id   AF-A0A397FJZ6-F1
#
_cell.length_a   1.000
_cell.length_b   1.000
_cell.length_c   1.000
_cell.angle_alpha   90.00
_cell.angle_beta   90.00
_cell.angle_gamma   90.00
#
_symmetry.space_group_name_H-M   'P 1'
#
loop_
_entity.id
_entity.type
_entity.pdbx_description
1 polymer ?
#
loop_
_entity_poly.entity_id
_entity_poly.type
_entity_poly.pdbx_seq_one_letter_code
_entity_poly.pdbx_strand_id
1 'polypeptide(L)'
;MNQKRYKVNKNDTNKKLDKKIFKRISDKFHEYWKCLFRLIGIYIVAYLFWFFIIVKHGKRLTNKYKLNGNVLWFTIIMILIQGLLFSLDGFVTALLKSPFNQMCFAVNKTEGISDKKKDFIITKATESNEHCKETLKKFGIITIATELFKSFIKSQKEEKGTDWEELMVLSYLVPICFAAFDIWLIYQELQKMKRSISY
;
A
#
# COMPACT_ATOMS: atom_id res chain seq x y z
N MET A 1 -33.00 11.01 22.07
CA MET A 1 -31.84 11.41 21.23
C MET A 1 -32.35 11.99 19.92
N ASN A 2 -32.22 13.30 19.72
CA ASN A 2 -32.73 14.00 18.54
C ASN A 2 -31.85 13.74 17.31
N GLN A 3 -32.37 12.97 16.34
CA GLN A 3 -31.84 12.93 14.98
C GLN A 3 -32.17 14.25 14.28
N LYS A 4 -31.23 15.20 14.29
CA LYS A 4 -31.29 16.37 13.41
C LYS A 4 -31.13 15.90 11.97
N ARG A 5 -32.24 15.82 11.24
CA ARG A 5 -32.28 15.70 9.77
C ARG A 5 -31.54 16.91 9.19
N TYR A 6 -30.39 16.67 8.55
CA TYR A 6 -29.76 17.66 7.70
C TYR A 6 -30.69 17.95 6.53
N LYS A 7 -31.33 19.12 6.55
CA LYS A 7 -32.00 19.68 5.37
C LYS A 7 -30.92 19.95 4.32
N VAL A 8 -30.87 19.09 3.29
CA VAL A 8 -30.12 19.35 2.06
C VAL A 8 -30.75 20.58 1.40
N ASN A 9 -30.08 21.72 1.53
CA ASN A 9 -30.52 22.96 0.93
C ASN A 9 -30.30 22.85 -0.59
N LYS A 10 -31.39 22.68 -1.33
CA LYS A 10 -31.44 22.39 -2.77
C LYS A 10 -31.23 23.66 -3.62
N ASN A 11 -30.28 24.50 -3.22
CA ASN A 11 -29.83 25.67 -3.95
C ASN A 11 -28.35 25.52 -4.29
N ASP A 12 -28.01 24.43 -4.99
CA ASP A 12 -26.75 24.34 -5.73
C ASP A 12 -26.84 25.29 -6.92
N THR A 13 -26.62 26.57 -6.61
CA THR A 13 -26.10 27.52 -7.57
C THR A 13 -24.86 26.86 -8.19
N ASN A 14 -24.89 26.74 -9.51
CA ASN A 14 -23.89 26.10 -10.35
C ASN A 14 -22.56 26.89 -10.26
N LYS A 15 -21.90 26.86 -9.09
CA LYS A 15 -20.61 27.51 -8.87
C LYS A 15 -19.60 26.78 -9.72
N LYS A 16 -19.21 27.40 -10.83
CA LYS A 16 -18.15 26.87 -11.70
C LYS A 16 -16.87 26.69 -10.89
N LEU A 17 -16.26 25.53 -11.02
CA LEU A 17 -15.00 25.19 -10.38
C LEU A 17 -13.87 26.11 -10.88
N ASP A 18 -13.28 26.89 -9.99
CA ASP A 18 -12.16 27.77 -10.33
C ASP A 18 -10.88 26.96 -10.64
N LYS A 19 -10.19 27.34 -11.72
CA LYS A 19 -8.90 26.80 -12.15
C LYS A 19 -7.84 26.87 -11.04
N LYS A 20 -7.84 27.92 -10.19
CA LYS A 20 -6.90 28.02 -9.05
C LYS A 20 -7.19 26.98 -7.98
N ILE A 21 -8.47 26.73 -7.69
CA ILE A 21 -8.90 25.75 -6.69
C ILE A 21 -8.63 24.33 -7.20
N PHE A 22 -8.93 24.05 -8.47
CA PHE A 22 -8.60 22.77 -9.09
C PHE A 22 -7.08 22.51 -9.09
N LYS A 23 -6.26 23.53 -9.37
CA LYS A 23 -4.80 23.39 -9.28
C LYS A 23 -4.36 22.95 -7.87
N ARG A 24 -4.92 23.54 -6.82
CA ARG A 24 -4.64 23.14 -5.42
C ARG A 24 -5.00 21.67 -5.15
N ILE A 25 -6.15 21.19 -5.64
CA ILE A 25 -6.53 19.77 -5.50
C ILE A 25 -5.53 18.88 -6.25
N SER A 26 -5.20 19.23 -7.49
CA SER A 26 -4.25 18.49 -8.31
C SER A 26 -2.87 18.42 -7.65
N ASP A 27 -2.40 19.52 -7.06
CA ASP A 27 -1.12 19.58 -6.36
C ASP A 27 -1.13 18.67 -5.12
N LYS A 28 -2.21 18.70 -4.33
CA LYS A 28 -2.36 17.84 -3.14
C LYS A 28 -2.51 16.35 -3.48
N PHE A 29 -3.25 16.04 -4.54
CA PHE A 29 -3.29 14.68 -5.07
C PHE A 29 -1.90 14.22 -5.53
N HIS A 30 -1.14 15.09 -6.19
CA HIS A 30 0.20 14.76 -6.66
C HIS A 30 1.22 14.60 -5.52
N GLU A 31 1.11 15.35 -4.44
CA GLU A 31 1.88 15.10 -3.21
C GLU A 31 1.57 13.72 -2.62
N TYR A 32 0.29 13.38 -2.51
CA TYR A 32 -0.17 12.08 -2.03
C TYR A 32 0.31 10.93 -2.92
N TRP A 33 0.09 11.00 -4.23
CA TRP A 33 0.53 10.01 -5.20
C TRP A 33 2.04 9.78 -5.13
N LYS A 34 2.84 10.85 -4.98
CA LYS A 34 4.31 10.76 -4.93
C LYS A 34 4.75 10.03 -3.67
N CYS A 35 4.10 10.32 -2.54
CA CYS A 35 4.39 9.66 -1.29
C CYS A 35 4.06 8.16 -1.37
N LEU A 36 2.88 7.81 -1.88
CA LEU A 36 2.45 6.43 -2.06
C LEU A 36 3.41 5.61 -2.95
N PHE A 37 3.77 6.12 -4.13
CA PHE A 37 4.68 5.41 -5.03
C PHE A 37 6.11 5.31 -4.48
N ARG A 38 6.59 6.33 -3.76
CA ARG A 38 7.89 6.23 -3.06
C ARG A 38 7.89 5.10 -2.04
N LEU A 39 6.80 4.96 -1.29
CA LEU A 39 6.66 3.89 -0.31
C LEU A 39 6.61 2.52 -0.97
N ILE A 40 5.80 2.36 -2.03
CA ILE A 40 5.77 1.15 -2.86
C ILE A 40 7.19 0.81 -3.37
N GLY A 41 7.94 1.81 -3.86
CA GLY A 41 9.32 1.62 -4.32
C GLY A 41 10.27 1.16 -3.21
N ILE A 42 10.22 1.81 -2.03
CA ILE A 42 11.00 1.39 -0.86
C ILE A 42 10.66 -0.07 -0.50
N TYR A 43 9.40 -0.47 -0.61
CA TYR A 43 8.98 -1.85 -0.32
C TYR A 43 9.49 -2.87 -1.31
N ILE A 44 9.42 -2.57 -2.61
CA ILE A 44 10.00 -3.44 -3.63
C ILE A 44 11.49 -3.61 -3.39
N VAL A 45 12.22 -2.52 -3.08
CA VAL A 45 13.67 -2.58 -2.80
C VAL A 45 13.96 -3.37 -1.53
N ALA A 46 13.23 -3.12 -0.43
CA ALA A 46 13.39 -3.84 0.82
C ALA A 46 13.10 -5.34 0.63
N TYR A 47 12.07 -5.69 -0.15
CA TYR A 47 11.75 -7.05 -0.49
C TYR A 47 12.84 -7.72 -1.32
N LEU A 48 13.33 -7.09 -2.39
CA LEU A 48 14.41 -7.64 -3.21
C LEU A 48 15.70 -7.83 -2.42
N PHE A 49 16.03 -6.87 -1.55
CA PHE A 49 17.15 -6.97 -0.62
C PHE A 49 17.00 -8.17 0.32
N TRP A 50 15.79 -8.35 0.87
CA TRP A 50 15.49 -9.46 1.76
C TRP A 50 15.50 -10.82 1.05
N PHE A 51 14.91 -10.90 -0.13
CA PHE A 51 14.97 -12.09 -0.99
C PHE A 51 16.42 -12.47 -1.30
N PHE A 52 17.27 -11.48 -1.59
CA PHE A 52 18.70 -11.71 -1.82
C PHE A 52 19.41 -12.24 -0.57
N ILE A 53 19.12 -11.69 0.62
CA ILE A 53 19.65 -12.17 1.89
C ILE A 53 19.22 -13.63 2.13
N ILE A 54 17.93 -13.94 2.01
CA ILE A 54 17.39 -15.30 2.22
C ILE A 54 18.01 -16.28 1.23
N VAL A 55 18.03 -15.98 -0.07
CA VAL A 55 18.56 -16.90 -1.09
C VAL A 55 20.06 -17.14 -0.90
N LYS A 56 20.83 -16.07 -0.60
CA LYS A 56 22.29 -16.15 -0.46
C LYS A 56 22.72 -16.78 0.88
N HIS A 57 22.03 -16.45 1.98
CA HIS A 57 22.38 -16.95 3.30
C HIS A 57 21.64 -18.22 3.70
N GLY A 58 20.41 -18.46 3.24
CA GLY A 58 19.66 -19.69 3.50
C GLY A 58 20.35 -20.94 2.98
N LYS A 59 20.95 -20.89 1.78
CA LYS A 59 21.78 -21.99 1.24
C LYS A 59 23.06 -22.23 2.06
N ARG A 60 23.71 -21.17 2.55
CA ARG A 60 24.91 -21.28 3.40
C ARG A 60 24.59 -21.76 4.81
N LEU A 61 23.50 -21.29 5.41
CA LEU A 61 23.08 -21.63 6.76
C LEU A 61 22.65 -23.09 6.85
N THR A 62 21.85 -23.57 5.91
CA THR A 62 21.37 -24.96 5.96
C THR A 62 22.39 -26.02 5.54
N ASN A 63 23.48 -25.67 4.85
CA ASN A 63 24.58 -26.62 4.58
C ASN A 63 25.67 -26.60 5.65
N LYS A 64 25.85 -25.48 6.38
CA LYS A 64 26.93 -25.34 7.36
C LYS A 64 26.53 -25.66 8.80
N TYR A 65 25.24 -25.61 9.11
CA TYR A 65 24.73 -25.85 10.46
C TYR A 65 23.71 -26.99 10.46
N LYS A 66 24.21 -28.22 10.67
CA LYS A 66 23.35 -29.35 11.08
C LYS A 66 22.57 -28.90 12.32
N LEU A 67 21.25 -28.89 12.21
CA LEU A 67 20.32 -28.46 13.25
C LEU A 67 20.63 -29.18 14.56
N ASN A 68 20.96 -28.43 15.62
CA ASN A 68 20.63 -28.78 17.01
C ASN A 68 20.93 -27.65 18.02
N GLY A 69 21.71 -26.61 17.66
CA GLY A 69 21.94 -25.44 18.54
C GLY A 69 21.61 -24.06 17.96
N ASN A 70 21.62 -23.91 16.63
CA ASN A 70 21.53 -22.59 15.97
C ASN A 70 20.13 -22.16 15.51
N VAL A 71 19.12 -23.00 15.75
CA VAL A 71 17.72 -22.67 15.46
C VAL A 71 17.26 -21.49 16.33
N LEU A 72 17.68 -21.44 17.59
CA LEU A 72 17.31 -20.36 18.51
C LEU A 72 17.80 -18.99 18.02
N TRP A 73 19.07 -18.87 17.62
CA TRP A 73 19.64 -17.63 17.11
C TRP A 73 18.99 -17.18 15.80
N PHE A 74 18.73 -18.11 14.89
CA PHE A 74 18.02 -17.81 13.65
C PHE A 74 16.60 -17.31 13.93
N THR A 75 15.86 -18.01 14.80
CA THR A 75 14.51 -17.61 15.21
C THR A 75 14.50 -16.23 15.88
N ILE A 76 15.47 -15.93 16.75
CA ILE A 76 15.59 -14.60 17.39
C ILE A 76 15.81 -13.51 16.34
N ILE A 77 16.69 -13.72 15.36
CA ILE A 77 16.93 -12.76 14.28
C ILE A 77 15.66 -12.55 13.46
N MET A 78 14.93 -13.62 13.12
CA MET A 78 13.67 -13.53 12.38
C MET A 78 12.59 -12.76 13.15
N ILE A 79 12.47 -12.99 14.46
CA ILE A 79 11.54 -12.26 15.33
C ILE A 79 11.90 -10.76 15.38
N LEU A 80 13.19 -10.42 15.53
CA LEU A 80 13.63 -9.02 15.56
C LEU A 80 13.33 -8.30 14.25
N ILE A 81 13.61 -8.95 13.12
CA ILE A 81 13.34 -8.40 11.79
C ILE A 81 11.84 -8.24 11.58
N GLN A 82 11.03 -9.18 12.06
CA GLN A 82 9.57 -9.05 11.99
C GLN A 82 9.03 -7.93 12.88
N GLY A 83 9.57 -7.76 14.09
CA GLY A 83 9.24 -6.62 14.96
C GLY A 83 9.57 -5.28 14.28
N LEU A 84 10.69 -5.22 13.57
CA LEU A 84 11.06 -4.05 12.76
C LEU A 84 10.10 -3.83 11.58
N LEU A 85 9.75 -4.88 10.83
CA LEU A 85 8.77 -4.78 9.73
C LEU A 85 7.39 -4.33 10.23
N PHE A 86 6.95 -4.81 11.38
CA PHE A 86 5.70 -4.38 12.01
C PHE A 86 5.75 -2.91 12.45
N SER A 87 6.88 -2.47 13.01
CA SER A 87 7.08 -1.06 13.38
C SER A 87 7.12 -0.14 12.16
N LEU A 88 7.71 -0.61 11.05
CA LEU A 88 7.73 0.09 9.77
C LEU A 88 6.34 0.22 9.14
N ASP A 89 5.43 -0.76 9.32
CA ASP A 89 4.02 -0.66 8.88
C ASP A 89 3.31 0.53 9.56
N GLY A 90 3.50 0.68 10.87
CA GLY A 90 2.97 1.81 11.64
C GLY A 90 3.55 3.15 11.19
N PHE A 91 4.87 3.21 10.96
CA PHE A 91 5.55 4.39 10.47
C PHE A 91 5.08 4.82 9.08
N VAL A 92 4.94 3.87 8.15
CA VAL A 92 4.48 4.19 6.80
C VAL A 92 3.00 4.55 6.75
N THR A 93 2.18 3.91 7.57
CA THR A 93 0.79 4.34 7.75
C THR A 93 0.72 5.80 8.22
N ALA A 94 1.61 6.23 9.12
CA ALA A 94 1.67 7.61 9.58
C ALA A 94 2.11 8.57 8.47
N LEU A 95 3.11 8.19 7.66
CA LEU A 95 3.59 8.99 6.53
C LEU A 95 2.52 9.20 5.44
N LEU A 96 1.68 8.20 5.16
CA LEU A 96 0.58 8.31 4.18
C LEU A 96 -0.61 9.09 4.73
N LYS A 97 -0.86 9.02 6.04
CA LYS A 97 -2.03 9.63 6.67
C LYS A 97 -2.08 11.15 6.49
N SER A 98 -0.95 11.83 6.65
CA SER A 98 -0.87 13.29 6.51
C SER A 98 -1.23 13.78 5.09
N PRO A 99 -0.57 13.35 4.01
CA PRO A 99 -0.89 13.79 2.66
C PRO A 99 -2.30 13.35 2.22
N PHE A 100 -2.76 12.16 2.64
CA PHE A 100 -4.12 11.71 2.39
C PHE A 100 -5.16 12.65 3.03
N ASN A 101 -5.01 12.98 4.32
CA ASN A 101 -5.93 13.88 5.01
C ASN A 101 -5.95 15.28 4.39
N GLN A 102 -4.79 15.79 3.96
CA GLN A 102 -4.70 17.08 3.28
C GLN A 102 -5.43 17.06 1.93
N MET A 103 -5.32 15.97 1.17
CA MET A 103 -6.05 15.79 -0.09
C MET A 103 -7.56 15.72 0.16
N CYS A 104 -8.02 14.88 1.11
CA CYS A 104 -9.44 14.76 1.46
C CYS A 104 -10.03 16.10 1.91
N PHE A 105 -9.28 16.85 2.73
CA PHE A 105 -9.69 18.19 3.15
C PHE A 105 -9.82 19.17 1.97
N ALA A 106 -8.86 19.18 1.05
CA ALA A 106 -8.89 20.03 -0.13
C ALA A 106 -10.08 19.70 -1.04
N VAL A 107 -10.38 18.40 -1.24
CA VAL A 107 -11.54 17.94 -2.02
C VAL A 107 -12.85 18.33 -1.35
N ASN A 108 -12.99 18.07 -0.04
CA ASN A 108 -14.24 18.34 0.70
C ASN A 108 -14.56 19.84 0.79
N LYS A 109 -13.56 20.70 0.98
CA LYS A 109 -13.76 22.15 1.06
C LYS A 109 -14.00 22.83 -0.29
N THR A 110 -13.85 22.11 -1.40
CA THR A 110 -14.00 22.71 -2.72
C THR A 110 -15.46 22.79 -3.13
N GLU A 111 -15.92 24.01 -3.43
CA GLU A 111 -17.20 24.27 -4.06
C GLU A 111 -17.10 24.05 -5.59
N GLY A 112 -18.20 23.64 -6.22
CA GLY A 112 -18.23 23.38 -7.67
C GLY A 112 -17.82 21.96 -8.10
N ILE A 113 -17.54 21.07 -7.14
CA ILE A 113 -17.44 19.62 -7.36
C ILE A 113 -18.67 18.98 -6.72
N SER A 114 -19.37 18.12 -7.47
CA SER A 114 -20.51 17.38 -6.92
C SER A 114 -20.07 16.42 -5.83
N ASP A 115 -20.90 16.24 -4.80
CA ASP A 115 -20.56 15.36 -3.67
C ASP A 115 -20.26 13.94 -4.12
N LYS A 116 -20.99 13.42 -5.13
CA LYS A 116 -20.69 12.11 -5.75
C LYS A 116 -19.25 11.98 -6.24
N LYS A 117 -18.66 13.04 -6.80
CA LYS A 117 -17.28 13.03 -7.29
C LYS A 117 -16.27 13.14 -6.15
N LYS A 118 -16.59 13.93 -5.11
CA LYS A 118 -15.78 14.02 -3.89
C LYS A 118 -15.69 12.66 -3.23
N ASP A 119 -16.84 12.01 -3.04
CA ASP A 119 -16.96 10.68 -2.46
C ASP A 119 -16.18 9.66 -3.29
N PHE A 120 -16.31 9.67 -4.62
CA PHE A 120 -15.55 8.78 -5.49
C PHE A 120 -14.03 8.90 -5.28
N ILE A 121 -13.50 10.13 -5.28
CA ILE A 121 -12.06 10.39 -5.10
C ILE A 121 -11.58 9.93 -3.73
N ILE A 122 -12.34 10.24 -2.68
CA ILE A 122 -11.99 9.89 -1.30
C ILE A 122 -12.05 8.37 -1.10
N THR A 123 -13.10 7.71 -1.59
CA THR A 123 -13.26 6.26 -1.51
C THR A 123 -12.12 5.55 -2.24
N LYS A 124 -11.80 5.93 -3.48
CA LYS A 124 -10.68 5.33 -4.22
C LYS A 124 -9.33 5.57 -3.57
N ALA A 125 -9.12 6.73 -2.95
CA ALA A 125 -7.89 6.99 -2.21
C ALA A 125 -7.80 6.18 -0.92
N THR A 126 -8.95 5.91 -0.29
CA THR A 126 -9.04 5.03 0.89
C THR A 126 -8.73 3.58 0.52
N GLU A 127 -9.37 3.06 -0.54
CA GLU A 127 -9.12 1.71 -1.07
C GLU A 127 -7.64 1.53 -1.45
N SER A 128 -7.04 2.51 -2.14
CA SER A 128 -5.62 2.47 -2.51
C SER A 128 -4.69 2.40 -1.28
N ASN A 129 -5.00 3.16 -0.22
CA ASN A 129 -4.26 3.10 1.04
C ASN A 129 -4.42 1.75 1.73
N GLU A 130 -5.60 1.16 1.71
CA GLU A 130 -5.86 -0.16 2.28
C GLU A 130 -5.11 -1.25 1.51
N HIS A 131 -5.17 -1.24 0.19
CA HIS A 131 -4.40 -2.15 -0.67
C HIS A 131 -2.90 -2.04 -0.39
N CYS A 132 -2.36 -0.83 -0.24
CA CYS A 132 -0.94 -0.62 0.10
C CYS A 132 -0.59 -1.15 1.50
N LYS A 133 -1.49 -1.03 2.49
CA LYS A 133 -1.29 -1.59 3.84
C LYS A 133 -1.41 -3.11 3.85
N GLU A 134 -2.31 -3.68 3.07
CA GLU A 134 -2.43 -5.13 2.95
C GLU A 134 -1.17 -5.75 2.35
N THR A 135 -0.58 -5.11 1.33
CA THR A 135 0.73 -5.50 0.79
C THR A 135 1.77 -5.62 1.91
N LEU A 136 1.82 -4.67 2.84
CA LEU A 136 2.77 -4.66 3.94
C LEU A 136 2.60 -5.82 4.91
N LYS A 137 1.37 -6.02 5.36
CA LYS A 137 1.04 -7.11 6.27
C LYS A 137 1.35 -8.46 5.64
N LYS A 138 0.99 -8.61 4.35
CA LYS A 138 1.25 -9.84 3.59
C LYS A 138 2.76 -10.07 3.42
N PHE A 139 3.58 -9.04 3.18
CA PHE A 139 5.04 -9.18 3.13
C PHE A 139 5.67 -9.71 4.43
N GLY A 140 5.19 -9.24 5.59
CA GLY A 140 5.65 -9.75 6.89
C GLY A 140 5.31 -11.24 7.10
N ILE A 141 4.11 -11.65 6.70
CA ILE A 141 3.62 -13.04 6.87
C ILE A 141 4.35 -14.03 5.95
N ILE A 142 4.69 -13.63 4.72
CA ILE A 142 5.45 -14.48 3.78
C ILE A 142 6.80 -14.86 4.35
N THR A 143 7.53 -13.88 4.87
CA THR A 143 8.88 -14.11 5.41
C THR A 143 8.87 -15.22 6.46
N ILE A 144 7.80 -15.31 7.25
CA ILE A 144 7.55 -16.37 8.21
C ILE A 144 7.15 -17.67 7.52
N ALA A 145 6.15 -17.62 6.63
CA ALA A 145 5.62 -18.80 5.98
C ALA A 145 6.67 -19.50 5.11
N THR A 146 7.47 -18.76 4.33
CA THR A 146 8.51 -19.34 3.48
C THR A 146 9.64 -19.95 4.30
N GLU A 147 10.03 -19.34 5.42
CA GLU A 147 11.07 -19.89 6.30
C GLU A 147 10.59 -21.06 7.16
N LEU A 148 9.35 -21.01 7.66
CA LEU A 148 8.73 -22.13 8.36
C LEU A 148 8.53 -23.31 7.40
N PHE A 149 8.03 -23.08 6.18
CA PHE A 149 7.86 -24.13 5.19
C PHE A 149 9.20 -24.70 4.71
N LYS A 150 10.24 -23.88 4.49
CA LYS A 150 11.58 -24.38 4.16
C LYS A 150 12.17 -25.22 5.30
N SER A 151 11.96 -24.80 6.55
CA SER A 151 12.41 -25.55 7.72
C SER A 151 11.66 -26.87 7.91
N PHE A 152 10.36 -26.92 7.59
CA PHE A 152 9.54 -28.14 7.64
C PHE A 152 9.80 -29.08 6.44
N ILE A 153 9.93 -28.56 5.22
CA ILE A 153 10.09 -29.35 3.99
C ILE A 153 11.52 -29.89 3.85
N LYS A 154 12.55 -29.17 4.33
CA LYS A 154 13.93 -29.69 4.32
C LYS A 154 14.10 -30.95 5.18
N SER A 155 13.12 -31.27 6.03
CA SER A 155 13.04 -32.54 6.75
C SER A 155 12.56 -33.72 5.89
N GLN A 156 12.05 -33.52 4.67
CA GLN A 156 11.32 -34.60 3.95
C GLN A 156 11.76 -35.00 2.54
N LYS A 157 12.48 -34.22 1.71
CA LYS A 157 13.21 -34.73 0.51
C LYS A 157 13.83 -33.59 -0.32
N GLU A 158 14.89 -33.95 -1.04
CA GLU A 158 15.60 -33.12 -2.03
C GLU A 158 14.75 -32.78 -3.27
N GLU A 159 15.04 -31.59 -3.80
CA GLU A 159 14.95 -31.17 -5.21
C GLU A 159 13.60 -31.27 -5.94
N LYS A 160 12.86 -30.16 -5.89
CA LYS A 160 12.66 -29.24 -7.04
C LYS A 160 11.92 -28.01 -6.49
N GLY A 161 12.55 -26.84 -6.60
CA GLY A 161 11.87 -25.58 -6.31
C GLY A 161 10.65 -25.49 -7.20
N THR A 162 9.48 -25.61 -6.60
CA THR A 162 8.21 -25.73 -7.31
C THR A 162 7.73 -24.34 -7.73
N ASP A 163 7.17 -24.25 -8.94
CA ASP A 163 6.51 -23.06 -9.52
C ASP A 163 5.57 -22.31 -8.56
N TRP A 164 5.10 -23.00 -7.51
CA TRP A 164 4.33 -22.47 -6.39
C TRP A 164 5.02 -21.36 -5.60
N GLU A 165 6.34 -21.41 -5.39
CA GLU A 165 7.05 -20.31 -4.71
C GLU A 165 6.99 -19.02 -5.56
N GLU A 166 7.19 -19.13 -6.87
CA GLU A 166 7.13 -18.00 -7.81
C GLU A 166 5.69 -17.48 -8.01
N LEU A 167 4.69 -18.37 -8.05
CA LEU A 167 3.27 -18.01 -8.07
C LEU A 167 2.82 -17.29 -6.80
N MET A 168 3.33 -17.69 -5.63
CA MET A 168 3.11 -16.94 -4.40
C MET A 168 3.70 -15.54 -4.53
N VAL A 169 4.93 -15.38 -5.03
CA VAL A 169 5.56 -14.06 -5.25
C VAL A 169 4.69 -13.15 -6.14
N LEU A 170 4.15 -13.67 -7.24
CA LEU A 170 3.25 -12.93 -8.14
C LEU A 170 1.97 -12.45 -7.45
N SER A 171 1.40 -13.25 -6.53
CA SER A 171 0.18 -12.89 -5.79
C SER A 171 0.35 -11.63 -4.90
N TYR A 172 1.59 -11.25 -4.56
CA TYR A 172 1.88 -10.07 -3.74
C TYR A 172 2.01 -8.78 -4.54
N LEU A 173 2.20 -8.88 -5.85
CA LEU A 173 2.08 -7.73 -6.74
C LEU A 173 0.62 -7.33 -6.93
N VAL A 174 -0.33 -8.24 -6.68
CA VAL A 174 -1.76 -8.01 -6.91
C VAL A 174 -2.29 -6.78 -6.15
N PRO A 175 -2.09 -6.62 -4.83
CA PRO A 175 -2.59 -5.43 -4.15
C PRO A 175 -1.82 -4.15 -4.53
N ILE A 176 -0.56 -4.25 -4.99
CA ILE A 176 0.17 -3.11 -5.56
C ILE A 176 -0.48 -2.67 -6.87
N CYS A 177 -0.84 -3.63 -7.74
CA CYS A 177 -1.56 -3.37 -8.99
C CYS A 177 -2.91 -2.71 -8.71
N PHE A 178 -3.67 -3.19 -7.71
CA PHE A 178 -4.93 -2.56 -7.31
C PHE A 178 -4.71 -1.15 -6.76
N ALA A 179 -3.72 -0.94 -5.89
CA ALA A 179 -3.39 0.40 -5.37
C ALA A 179 -3.05 1.39 -6.50
N ALA A 180 -2.27 0.95 -7.50
CA ALA A 180 -1.94 1.75 -8.67
C ALA A 180 -3.16 2.01 -9.57
N PHE A 181 -4.03 1.02 -9.73
CA PHE A 181 -5.27 1.12 -10.50
C PHE A 181 -6.24 2.14 -9.89
N ASP A 182 -6.44 2.12 -8.58
CA ASP A 182 -7.31 3.08 -7.89
C ASP A 182 -6.79 4.52 -8.05
N ILE A 183 -5.47 4.72 -7.99
CA ILE A 183 -4.84 6.02 -8.22
C ILE A 183 -5.04 6.49 -9.66
N TRP A 184 -4.94 5.57 -10.62
CA TRP A 184 -5.22 5.88 -12.03
C TRP A 184 -6.68 6.30 -12.24
N LEU A 185 -7.64 5.65 -11.59
CA LEU A 185 -9.05 6.05 -11.63
C LEU A 185 -9.27 7.48 -11.09
N ILE A 186 -8.62 7.83 -9.97
CA ILE A 186 -8.67 9.20 -9.44
C ILE A 186 -8.07 10.20 -10.45
N TYR A 187 -6.93 9.85 -11.06
CA TYR A 187 -6.28 10.69 -12.06
C TYR A 187 -7.19 10.94 -13.27
N GLN A 188 -7.87 9.90 -13.78
CA GLN A 188 -8.83 10.07 -14.86
C GLN A 188 -9.97 11.02 -14.48
N GLU A 189 -10.50 10.90 -13.26
CA GLU A 189 -11.60 11.75 -12.81
C GLU A 189 -11.14 13.21 -12.65
N LEU A 190 -9.92 13.45 -12.15
CA LEU A 190 -9.28 14.77 -12.12
C LEU A 190 -9.13 15.35 -13.55
N GLN A 191 -8.73 14.54 -14.54
CA GLN A 191 -8.61 14.99 -15.93
C GLN A 191 -9.96 15.36 -16.55
N LYS A 192 -11.03 14.60 -16.27
CA LYS A 192 -12.39 14.96 -16.70
C LYS A 192 -12.82 16.30 -16.10
N MET A 193 -12.55 16.53 -14.82
CA MET A 193 -12.83 17.82 -14.16
C MET A 193 -12.03 18.97 -14.78
N LYS A 194 -10.74 18.77 -15.08
CA LYS A 194 -9.90 19.78 -15.76
C LYS A 194 -10.49 20.22 -17.11
N ARG A 195 -11.00 19.27 -17.89
CA ARG A 195 -11.63 19.55 -19.19
C ARG A 195 -12.89 20.39 -19.04
N SER A 196 -13.72 20.11 -18.03
CA SER A 196 -14.93 20.91 -17.75
C SER A 196 -14.68 22.34 -17.26
N ILE A 197 -13.45 22.67 -16.86
CA ILE A 197 -13.06 24.04 -16.45
C ILE A 197 -12.54 24.86 -17.65
N SER A 198 -12.06 24.20 -18.71
CA SER A 198 -11.45 24.88 -19.87
C SER A 198 -12.46 25.27 -20.96
N TYR A 199 -13.75 24.97 -20.75
CA TYR A 199 -14.90 25.39 -21.55
C TYR A 199 -15.80 26.32 -20.72
#